data_AF-A0A286CZU5-F1
#
_entry.id   AF-A0A286CZU5-F1
#
_cell.length_a   1.000
_cell.length_b   1.000
_cell.length_c   1.000
_cell.angle_alpha   90.00
_cell.angle_beta   90.00
_cell.angle_gamma   90.00
#
_symmetry.space_group_name_H-M   'P 1'
#
loop_
_entity.id
_entity.type
_entity.pdbx_description
1 polymer ?
#
loop_
_entity_poly.entity_id
_entity_poly.type
_entity_poly.pdbx_seq_one_letter_code
_entity_poly.pdbx_strand_id
1 'polypeptide(L)'
;MRIRSWNKRLHCALAAACLLPVVGLAQSGSAAAASAVAEPPSAAAVDAAVEPPDTLVDALTCRTPNAALPGLLTRLRRERPADFRQTERQYATPRMDLYRLARPVRAWGHESDAVVLTDQRVLLAVDNPLEQAVGLLEQELEQTRAAPLSGALDDMHALVIYPGDHPGLENRVLLGCEYRTPGLLLLDEPADDWNPATP
;
A
#
# COMPACT_ATOMS: atom_id res chain seq x y z
N MET A 1 -10.80 -19.25 -48.25
CA MET A 1 -11.64 -18.12 -47.81
C MET A 1 -10.75 -16.93 -47.45
N ARG A 2 -11.17 -15.72 -47.80
CA ARG A 2 -10.36 -14.49 -47.86
C ARG A 2 -10.19 -13.79 -46.50
N ILE A 3 -8.94 -13.39 -46.23
CA ILE A 3 -8.43 -12.05 -45.82
C ILE A 3 -9.19 -11.26 -44.72
N ARG A 4 -8.47 -10.85 -43.66
CA ARG A 4 -8.44 -9.44 -43.19
C ARG A 4 -7.25 -9.15 -42.27
N SER A 5 -6.23 -8.54 -42.86
CA SER A 5 -5.21 -7.74 -42.18
C SER A 5 -5.78 -6.35 -41.87
N TRP A 6 -5.42 -5.76 -40.72
CA TRP A 6 -5.68 -4.35 -40.42
C TRP A 6 -4.37 -3.60 -40.21
N ASN A 7 -4.22 -2.57 -41.05
CA ASN A 7 -3.06 -1.70 -41.18
C ASN A 7 -3.09 -0.55 -40.16
N LYS A 8 -1.87 -0.21 -39.73
CA LYS A 8 -1.29 1.12 -39.46
C LYS A 8 -2.17 2.34 -39.73
N ARG A 9 -2.14 3.31 -38.81
CA ARG A 9 -2.15 4.75 -39.12
C ARG A 9 -1.14 5.51 -38.25
N LEU A 10 -0.06 5.97 -38.88
CA LEU A 10 0.73 7.15 -38.52
C LEU A 10 -0.13 8.40 -38.75
N HIS A 11 -0.11 9.37 -37.84
CA HIS A 11 -0.29 10.83 -38.07
C HIS A 11 0.56 11.53 -37.00
N CYS A 12 1.60 12.31 -37.36
CA CYS A 12 1.58 13.77 -37.63
C CYS A 12 1.11 14.59 -36.41
N ALA A 13 1.66 15.73 -36.01
CA ALA A 13 2.86 16.53 -36.27
C ALA A 13 2.73 17.80 -35.38
N LEU A 14 3.81 18.60 -35.29
CA LEU A 14 3.85 20.05 -34.95
C LEU A 14 3.72 20.41 -33.44
N ALA A 15 4.78 20.88 -32.78
CA ALA A 15 5.46 22.20 -32.88
C ALA A 15 4.77 23.28 -32.04
N ALA A 16 5.50 23.84 -31.06
CA ALA A 16 5.59 25.29 -30.81
C ALA A 16 6.54 25.56 -29.63
N ALA A 17 7.63 26.25 -29.94
CA ALA A 17 8.50 26.92 -28.98
C ALA A 17 7.83 28.19 -28.45
N CYS A 18 8.11 28.56 -27.20
CA CYS A 18 8.17 29.96 -26.78
C CYS A 18 9.07 30.09 -25.53
N LEU A 19 10.21 30.75 -25.76
CA LEU A 19 11.10 31.33 -24.75
C LEU A 19 10.44 32.58 -24.15
N LEU A 20 10.64 32.85 -22.86
CA LEU A 20 11.43 33.99 -22.33
C LEU A 20 11.10 34.31 -20.85
N PRO A 21 12.05 34.91 -20.11
CA PRO A 21 12.04 35.08 -18.65
C PRO A 21 11.50 36.44 -18.21
N VAL A 22 11.09 36.56 -16.94
CA VAL A 22 10.96 37.86 -16.27
C VAL A 22 11.72 37.83 -14.97
N VAL A 23 12.83 38.57 -14.97
CA VAL A 23 13.58 39.02 -13.80
C VAL A 23 12.77 40.12 -13.12
N GLY A 24 12.44 39.95 -11.85
CA GLY A 24 11.74 40.93 -11.02
C GLY A 24 12.57 41.27 -9.79
N LEU A 25 12.99 42.53 -9.72
CA LEU A 25 13.92 43.12 -8.76
C LEU A 25 13.48 43.02 -7.29
N ALA A 26 14.51 42.89 -6.44
CA ALA A 26 14.47 43.08 -5.00
C ALA A 26 13.87 44.44 -4.59
N GLN A 27 13.10 44.43 -3.51
CA GLN A 27 12.68 45.65 -2.81
C GLN A 27 13.15 45.56 -1.36
N SER A 28 14.22 46.29 -1.07
CA SER A 28 14.79 46.51 0.25
C SER A 28 13.98 47.61 0.95
N GLY A 29 13.13 47.21 1.91
CA GLY A 29 12.48 48.12 2.85
C GLY A 29 13.32 48.25 4.12
N SER A 30 13.73 49.48 4.44
CA SER A 30 14.47 49.84 5.64
C SER A 30 13.55 50.49 6.69
N ALA A 31 13.71 50.04 7.94
CA ALA A 31 13.47 50.70 9.21
C ALA A 31 12.05 51.14 9.62
N ALA A 32 11.51 50.45 10.63
CA ALA A 32 10.91 51.11 11.80
C ALA A 32 11.03 50.17 13.02
N ALA A 33 11.94 50.51 13.93
CA ALA A 33 12.04 49.88 15.25
C ALA A 33 10.86 50.37 16.11
N ALA A 34 9.95 49.46 16.42
CA ALA A 34 8.98 49.63 17.49
C ALA A 34 9.23 48.51 18.50
N SER A 35 9.69 48.88 19.70
CA SER A 35 9.76 48.00 20.85
C SER A 35 8.37 47.45 21.16
N ALA A 36 8.11 46.23 20.71
CA ALA A 36 7.05 45.39 21.26
C ALA A 36 7.69 44.50 22.32
N VAL A 37 7.09 44.53 23.50
CA VAL A 37 7.39 43.70 24.67
C VAL A 37 7.49 42.24 24.22
N ALA A 38 8.62 41.60 24.52
CA ALA A 38 8.84 40.18 24.26
C ALA A 38 7.90 39.35 25.15
N GLU A 39 6.75 38.99 24.59
CA GLU A 39 5.99 37.83 25.05
C GLU A 39 6.75 36.58 24.60
N PRO A 40 7.03 35.59 25.47
CA PRO A 40 7.72 34.39 25.05
C PRO A 40 6.90 33.72 23.94
N PRO A 41 7.50 33.30 22.81
CA PRO A 41 6.79 32.48 21.85
C PRO A 41 6.37 31.21 22.59
N SER A 42 5.08 31.11 22.91
CA SER A 42 4.45 29.85 23.26
C SER A 42 4.78 28.91 22.12
N ALA A 43 5.68 27.97 22.40
CA ALA A 43 5.94 26.85 21.53
C ALA A 43 4.62 26.09 21.42
N ALA A 44 3.79 26.48 20.45
CA ALA A 44 2.88 25.56 19.82
C ALA A 44 3.81 24.53 19.17
N ALA A 45 4.19 23.54 19.96
CA ALA A 45 4.62 22.26 19.45
C ALA A 45 3.56 21.90 18.42
N VAL A 46 3.95 21.96 17.15
CA VAL A 46 3.27 21.20 16.13
C VAL A 46 3.56 19.78 16.55
N ASP A 47 2.73 19.26 17.46
CA ASP A 47 2.52 17.83 17.61
C ASP A 47 2.04 17.42 16.22
N ALA A 48 3.00 17.11 15.34
CA ALA A 48 2.79 16.14 14.30
C ALA A 48 2.33 14.91 15.06
N ALA A 49 1.01 14.78 15.23
CA ALA A 49 0.39 13.64 15.83
C ALA A 49 0.96 12.46 15.04
N VAL A 50 1.88 11.74 15.67
CA VAL A 50 2.43 10.51 15.13
C VAL A 50 1.20 9.62 15.05
N GLU A 51 0.64 9.50 13.83
CA GLU A 51 -0.48 8.61 13.63
C GLU A 51 -0.03 7.24 14.14
N PRO A 52 -0.86 6.57 14.96
CA PRO A 52 -0.51 5.26 15.46
C PRO A 52 -0.18 4.36 14.25
N PRO A 53 0.86 3.53 14.35
CA PRO A 53 1.29 2.67 13.25
C PRO A 53 0.09 1.87 12.72
N ASP A 54 -0.15 1.94 11.40
CA ASP A 54 -1.22 1.18 10.77
C ASP A 54 -0.78 -0.28 10.64
N THR A 55 -1.33 -1.14 11.51
CA THR A 55 -1.05 -2.58 11.56
C THR A 55 -1.14 -3.25 10.17
N LEU A 56 -2.11 -2.85 9.33
CA LEU A 56 -2.25 -3.44 8.00
C LEU A 56 -1.10 -3.02 7.09
N VAL A 57 -0.71 -1.74 7.12
CA VAL A 57 0.40 -1.24 6.32
C VAL A 57 1.70 -1.89 6.78
N ASP A 58 1.94 -1.99 8.08
CA ASP A 58 3.13 -2.67 8.60
C ASP A 58 3.16 -4.17 8.24
N ALA A 59 2.00 -4.81 8.15
CA ALA A 59 1.92 -6.17 7.66
C ALA A 59 2.23 -6.28 6.17
N LEU A 60 1.64 -5.39 5.35
CA LEU A 60 1.90 -5.32 3.91
C LEU A 60 3.36 -4.97 3.58
N THR A 61 4.05 -4.22 4.44
CA THR A 61 5.44 -3.77 4.23
C THR A 61 6.48 -4.51 5.07
N CYS A 62 6.12 -5.67 5.61
CA CYS A 62 7.01 -6.63 6.28
C CYS A 62 7.62 -6.07 7.58
N ARG A 63 7.02 -5.03 8.16
CA ARG A 63 7.47 -4.41 9.41
C ARG A 63 6.83 -5.02 10.65
N THR A 64 5.80 -5.85 10.48
CA THR A 64 5.17 -6.56 11.60
C THR A 64 6.15 -7.57 12.20
N PRO A 65 6.54 -7.43 13.48
CA PRO A 65 7.48 -8.34 14.10
C PRO A 65 6.85 -9.73 14.32
N ASN A 66 7.68 -10.79 14.30
CA ASN A 66 7.23 -12.18 14.46
C ASN A 66 6.33 -12.41 15.69
N ALA A 67 6.63 -11.77 16.82
CA ALA A 67 5.84 -11.88 18.05
C ALA A 67 4.42 -11.28 17.93
N ALA A 68 4.19 -10.42 16.93
CA ALA A 68 2.91 -9.76 16.67
C ALA A 68 2.08 -10.45 15.58
N LEU A 69 2.63 -11.44 14.86
CA LEU A 69 1.94 -12.19 13.81
C LEU A 69 0.82 -13.09 14.35
N PRO A 70 0.99 -13.83 15.46
CA PRO A 70 -0.12 -14.55 16.06
C PRO A 70 -1.25 -13.58 16.44
N GLY A 71 -2.46 -13.86 15.96
CA GLY A 71 -3.63 -13.01 16.18
C GLY A 71 -3.66 -11.73 15.34
N LEU A 72 -2.83 -11.61 14.29
CA LEU A 72 -2.84 -10.46 13.38
C LEU A 72 -4.25 -10.21 12.81
N LEU A 73 -4.93 -11.25 12.31
CA LEU A 73 -6.28 -11.09 11.76
C LEU A 73 -7.30 -10.64 12.81
N THR A 74 -7.25 -11.21 14.02
CA THR A 74 -8.08 -10.75 15.15
C THR A 74 -7.83 -9.27 15.47
N ARG A 75 -6.56 -8.83 15.42
CA ARG A 75 -6.20 -7.42 15.62
C ARG A 75 -6.76 -6.53 14.51
N LEU A 76 -6.61 -6.93 13.25
CA LEU A 76 -7.14 -6.22 12.09
C LEU A 76 -8.67 -6.10 12.16
N ARG A 77 -9.39 -7.15 12.58
CA ARG A 77 -10.84 -7.10 12.81
C ARG A 77 -11.26 -6.08 13.86
N ARG A 78 -10.47 -5.93 14.92
CA ARG A 78 -10.73 -4.93 15.97
C ARG A 78 -10.43 -3.51 15.50
N GLU A 79 -9.33 -3.31 14.78
CA GLU A 79 -8.88 -1.99 14.35
C GLU A 79 -9.61 -1.47 13.11
N ARG A 80 -10.04 -2.39 12.23
CA ARG A 80 -10.71 -2.13 10.96
C ARG A 80 -11.92 -3.05 10.77
N PRO A 81 -12.96 -2.95 11.62
CA PRO A 81 -14.11 -3.85 11.59
C PRO A 81 -14.92 -3.77 10.29
N ALA A 82 -14.91 -2.63 9.60
CA ALA A 82 -15.57 -2.50 8.30
C ALA A 82 -14.86 -3.30 7.19
N ASP A 83 -13.54 -3.50 7.30
CA ASP A 83 -12.70 -4.11 6.27
C ASP A 83 -12.58 -5.63 6.44
N PHE A 84 -12.49 -6.12 7.69
CA PHE A 84 -12.14 -7.52 7.99
C PHE A 84 -13.27 -8.34 8.64
N ARG A 85 -14.49 -7.80 8.73
CA ARG A 85 -15.63 -8.55 9.29
C ARG A 85 -16.07 -9.70 8.38
N GLN A 86 -16.02 -9.51 7.07
CA GLN A 86 -16.46 -10.52 6.10
C GLN A 86 -15.51 -10.54 4.91
N THR A 87 -15.14 -11.74 4.50
CA THR A 87 -14.39 -11.97 3.27
C THR A 87 -15.25 -11.66 2.05
N GLU A 88 -14.71 -10.93 1.08
CA GLU A 88 -15.31 -10.80 -0.25
C GLU A 88 -15.33 -12.17 -0.95
N ARG A 89 -14.25 -12.96 -0.78
CA ARG A 89 -14.12 -14.30 -1.36
C ARG A 89 -13.14 -15.15 -0.56
N GLN A 90 -13.40 -16.44 -0.48
CA GLN A 90 -12.50 -17.43 0.12
C GLN A 90 -12.09 -18.46 -0.93
N TYR A 91 -10.87 -18.97 -0.81
CA TYR A 91 -10.32 -19.99 -1.68
C TYR A 91 -9.71 -21.10 -0.83
N ALA A 92 -9.87 -22.34 -1.28
CA ALA A 92 -9.46 -23.52 -0.52
C ALA A 92 -8.06 -24.05 -0.91
N THR A 93 -7.52 -23.67 -2.07
CA THR A 93 -6.23 -24.19 -2.55
C THR A 93 -5.50 -23.16 -3.42
N PRO A 94 -4.46 -22.47 -2.88
CA PRO A 94 -4.10 -22.43 -1.46
C PRO A 94 -5.22 -21.77 -0.62
N ARG A 95 -5.17 -21.94 0.72
CA ARG A 95 -6.12 -21.28 1.62
C ARG A 95 -5.85 -19.77 1.60
N MET A 96 -6.83 -18.99 1.17
CA MET A 96 -6.72 -17.54 1.09
C MET A 96 -8.08 -16.85 1.19
N ASP A 97 -8.08 -15.68 1.80
CA ASP A 97 -9.23 -14.80 1.99
C ASP A 97 -8.96 -13.46 1.30
N LEU A 98 -9.86 -13.05 0.41
CA LEU A 98 -9.88 -11.72 -0.18
C LEU A 98 -10.82 -10.82 0.63
N TYR A 99 -10.33 -9.65 1.00
CA TYR A 99 -11.06 -8.59 1.69
C TYR A 99 -11.11 -7.32 0.85
N ARG A 100 -12.26 -6.63 0.88
CA ARG A 100 -12.42 -5.28 0.35
C ARG A 100 -12.30 -4.27 1.49
N LEU A 101 -11.41 -3.32 1.34
CA LEU A 101 -11.20 -2.23 2.29
C LEU A 101 -12.17 -1.08 1.98
N ALA A 102 -12.70 -0.44 3.01
CA ALA A 102 -13.53 0.75 2.87
C ALA A 102 -12.72 1.99 2.42
N ARG A 103 -11.42 2.01 2.74
CA ARG A 103 -10.46 3.02 2.27
C ARG A 103 -9.25 2.32 1.68
N PRO A 104 -8.77 2.74 0.49
CA PRO A 104 -7.54 2.23 -0.09
C PRO A 104 -6.35 2.40 0.87
N VAL A 105 -5.41 1.46 0.80
CA VAL A 105 -4.13 1.54 1.50
C VAL A 105 -2.99 1.59 0.52
N ARG A 106 -1.90 2.23 0.92
CA ARG A 106 -0.67 2.31 0.14
C ARG A 106 0.42 1.44 0.74
N ALA A 107 1.01 0.58 -0.07
CA ALA A 107 2.18 -0.22 0.30
C ALA A 107 3.08 -0.38 -0.93
N TRP A 108 4.40 -0.26 -0.74
CA TRP A 108 5.39 -0.51 -1.79
C TRP A 108 5.19 0.30 -3.09
N GLY A 109 4.75 1.56 -2.99
CA GLY A 109 4.45 2.40 -4.15
C GLY A 109 3.12 2.09 -4.84
N HIS A 110 2.33 1.14 -4.32
CA HIS A 110 1.03 0.77 -4.85
C HIS A 110 -0.11 1.17 -3.93
N GLU A 111 -1.26 1.49 -4.51
CA GLU A 111 -2.50 1.79 -3.79
C GLU A 111 -3.60 0.84 -4.25
N SER A 112 -4.32 0.24 -3.31
CA SER A 112 -5.47 -0.62 -3.61
C SER A 112 -6.41 -0.72 -2.41
N ASP A 113 -7.66 -1.03 -2.69
CA ASP A 113 -8.69 -1.35 -1.71
C ASP A 113 -8.90 -2.88 -1.55
N ALA A 114 -8.03 -3.71 -2.11
CA ALA A 114 -8.15 -5.16 -2.05
C ALA A 114 -6.95 -5.81 -1.37
N VAL A 115 -7.19 -6.62 -0.34
CA VAL A 115 -6.16 -7.33 0.42
C VAL A 115 -6.44 -8.83 0.41
N VAL A 116 -5.41 -9.61 0.16
CA VAL A 116 -5.44 -11.07 0.28
C VAL A 116 -4.64 -11.50 1.50
N LEU A 117 -5.27 -12.26 2.37
CA LEU A 117 -4.62 -12.97 3.47
C LEU A 117 -4.49 -14.44 3.13
N THR A 118 -3.33 -15.03 3.36
CA THR A 118 -3.12 -16.49 3.35
C THR A 118 -2.64 -16.93 4.72
N ASP A 119 -2.41 -18.22 4.92
CA ASP A 119 -1.86 -18.74 6.18
C ASP A 119 -0.55 -18.06 6.62
N GLN A 120 0.23 -17.54 5.68
CA GLN A 120 1.55 -16.98 5.95
C GLN A 120 1.85 -15.71 5.16
N ARG A 121 0.85 -15.12 4.49
CA ARG A 121 1.05 -13.92 3.67
C ARG A 121 -0.02 -12.87 3.90
N VAL A 122 0.41 -11.61 3.78
CA VAL A 122 -0.45 -10.42 3.74
C VAL A 122 -0.12 -9.66 2.47
N LEU A 123 -1.08 -9.56 1.55
CA LEU A 123 -0.83 -9.12 0.17
C LEU A 123 -1.83 -8.05 -0.23
N LEU A 124 -1.35 -7.02 -0.92
CA LEU A 124 -2.15 -6.05 -1.64
C LEU A 124 -2.43 -6.61 -3.05
N ALA A 125 -3.70 -6.60 -3.46
CA ALA A 125 -4.10 -6.99 -4.81
C ALA A 125 -4.25 -5.74 -5.68
N VAL A 126 -3.32 -5.51 -6.60
CA VAL A 126 -3.21 -4.28 -7.39
C VAL A 126 -3.66 -4.50 -8.83
N ASP A 127 -4.35 -3.51 -9.39
CA ASP A 127 -4.89 -3.53 -10.76
C ASP A 127 -3.86 -3.04 -11.79
N ASN A 128 -2.64 -3.57 -11.74
CA ASN A 128 -1.55 -3.25 -12.67
C ASN A 128 -1.01 -4.52 -13.34
N PRO A 129 -0.54 -4.46 -14.59
CA PRO A 129 0.25 -5.54 -15.18
C PRO A 129 1.51 -5.84 -14.35
N LEU A 130 1.91 -7.11 -14.29
CA LEU A 130 3.05 -7.56 -13.48
C LEU A 130 4.34 -6.74 -13.71
N GLU A 131 4.69 -6.47 -14.96
CA GLU A 131 5.89 -5.69 -15.31
C GLU A 131 5.84 -4.26 -14.74
N GLN A 132 4.68 -3.61 -14.80
CA GLN A 132 4.49 -2.28 -14.22
C GLN A 132 4.54 -2.32 -12.69
N ALA A 133 3.95 -3.37 -12.09
CA ALA A 133 3.98 -3.55 -10.65
C ALA A 133 5.40 -3.74 -10.12
N VAL A 134 6.20 -4.59 -10.80
CA VAL A 134 7.63 -4.78 -10.48
C VAL A 134 8.41 -3.47 -10.60
N GLY A 135 8.22 -2.71 -11.68
CA GLY A 135 8.96 -1.46 -11.88
C GLY A 135 8.66 -0.39 -10.81
N LEU A 136 7.42 -0.27 -10.37
CA LEU A 136 7.04 0.64 -9.27
C LEU A 136 7.63 0.17 -7.93
N LEU A 137 7.59 -1.13 -7.67
CA LEU A 137 8.21 -1.70 -6.47
C LEU A 137 9.72 -1.42 -6.42
N GLU A 138 10.44 -1.67 -7.52
CA GLU A 138 11.87 -1.41 -7.61
C GLU A 138 12.20 0.07 -7.38
N GLN A 139 11.37 0.97 -7.94
CA GLN A 139 11.49 2.41 -7.72
C GLN A 139 11.30 2.78 -6.24
N GLU A 140 10.28 2.23 -5.58
CA GLU A 140 10.02 2.47 -4.15
C GLU A 140 11.19 1.97 -3.29
N LEU A 141 11.70 0.77 -3.58
CA LEU A 141 12.85 0.18 -2.89
C LEU A 141 14.11 1.04 -3.06
N GLU A 142 14.35 1.59 -4.26
CA GLU A 142 15.45 2.52 -4.52
C GLU A 142 15.33 3.80 -3.68
N GLN A 143 14.15 4.42 -3.65
CA GLN A 143 13.90 5.64 -2.87
C GLN A 143 14.09 5.41 -1.37
N THR A 144 13.76 4.21 -0.90
CA THR A 144 13.84 3.84 0.51
C THR A 144 15.25 3.41 0.93
N ARG A 145 16.22 3.25 0.02
CA ARG A 145 17.60 2.85 0.36
C ARG A 145 18.30 3.78 1.37
N ALA A 146 17.91 5.06 1.41
CA ALA A 146 18.48 6.05 2.33
C ALA A 146 17.99 5.90 3.79
N ALA A 147 16.87 5.20 4.00
CA ALA A 147 16.34 4.84 5.31
C ALA A 147 16.13 3.32 5.31
N PRO A 148 17.12 2.52 5.75
CA PRO A 148 17.06 1.07 5.59
C PRO A 148 15.72 0.55 6.11
N LEU A 149 15.11 -0.37 5.34
CA LEU A 149 14.00 -1.23 5.76
C LEU A 149 14.46 -2.05 6.97
N SER A 150 14.61 -1.38 8.10
CA SER A 150 15.38 -1.86 9.24
C SER A 150 14.63 -3.03 9.84
N GLY A 151 15.13 -4.24 9.56
CA GLY A 151 14.57 -5.50 10.07
C GLY A 151 13.36 -6.06 9.32
N ALA A 152 12.92 -5.45 8.22
CA ALA A 152 11.69 -5.87 7.53
C ALA A 152 11.91 -6.95 6.46
N LEU A 153 13.13 -7.11 5.95
CA LEU A 153 13.48 -8.16 4.98
C LEU A 153 14.65 -8.95 5.55
N ASP A 154 14.32 -10.02 6.26
CA ASP A 154 15.27 -10.94 6.89
C ASP A 154 14.92 -12.38 6.51
N ASP A 155 15.53 -13.36 7.18
CA ASP A 155 15.25 -14.79 6.90
C ASP A 155 13.79 -15.19 7.20
N MET A 156 13.08 -14.40 8.01
CA MET A 156 11.70 -14.63 8.45
C MET A 156 10.67 -13.83 7.64
N HIS A 157 11.09 -12.76 6.97
CA HIS A 157 10.23 -11.83 6.25
C HIS A 157 10.68 -11.67 4.80
N ALA A 158 9.84 -12.07 3.86
CA ALA A 158 10.13 -11.94 2.43
C ALA A 158 9.08 -11.08 1.74
N LEU A 159 9.54 -10.07 1.00
CA LEU A 159 8.72 -9.36 0.04
C LEU A 159 8.46 -10.26 -1.18
N VAL A 160 7.20 -10.43 -1.54
CA VAL A 160 6.77 -11.31 -2.64
C VAL A 160 5.87 -10.56 -3.62
N ILE A 161 5.99 -10.89 -4.90
CA ILE A 161 5.17 -10.36 -5.98
C ILE A 161 4.85 -11.46 -7.00
N TYR A 162 3.58 -11.66 -7.33
CA TYR A 162 3.16 -12.70 -8.30
C TYR A 162 1.78 -12.40 -8.91
N PRO A 163 1.45 -12.96 -10.08
CA PRO A 163 0.13 -12.80 -10.69
C PRO A 163 -0.98 -13.44 -9.86
N GLY A 164 -2.17 -12.83 -9.87
CA GLY A 164 -3.40 -13.41 -9.33
C GLY A 164 -4.06 -14.34 -10.34
N ASP A 165 -3.94 -15.65 -10.12
CA ASP A 165 -4.46 -16.66 -11.07
C ASP A 165 -5.85 -17.21 -10.70
N HIS A 166 -6.38 -16.84 -9.53
CA HIS A 166 -7.66 -17.32 -9.04
C HIS A 166 -8.85 -16.47 -9.55
N PRO A 167 -10.09 -17.01 -9.59
CA PRO A 167 -11.26 -16.21 -9.93
C PRO A 167 -11.51 -15.03 -8.99
N GLY A 168 -11.77 -13.84 -9.52
CA GLY A 168 -11.75 -12.55 -8.81
C GLY A 168 -10.35 -11.94 -8.64
N LEU A 169 -9.32 -12.76 -8.83
CA LEU A 169 -7.87 -12.49 -8.95
C LEU A 169 -7.42 -12.00 -10.32
N GLU A 170 -8.21 -12.24 -11.36
CA GLU A 170 -7.68 -12.24 -12.72
C GLU A 170 -7.19 -10.86 -13.13
N ASN A 171 -6.00 -10.82 -13.71
CA ASN A 171 -5.31 -9.60 -14.13
C ASN A 171 -4.87 -8.68 -12.99
N ARG A 172 -4.97 -9.13 -11.73
CA ARG A 172 -4.37 -8.45 -10.59
C ARG A 172 -2.98 -9.01 -10.30
N VAL A 173 -2.16 -8.21 -9.65
CA VAL A 173 -0.88 -8.63 -9.08
C VAL A 173 -1.01 -8.64 -7.57
N LEU A 174 -0.48 -9.67 -6.94
CA LEU A 174 -0.43 -9.80 -5.50
C LEU A 174 0.98 -9.44 -5.03
N LEU A 175 1.07 -8.41 -4.19
CA LEU A 175 2.33 -7.87 -3.67
C LEU A 175 2.23 -7.68 -2.16
N GLY A 176 3.23 -8.13 -1.41
CA GLY A 176 3.28 -7.87 0.02
C GLY A 176 4.26 -8.81 0.70
N CYS A 177 3.91 -9.28 1.89
CA CYS A 177 4.85 -9.97 2.75
C CYS A 177 4.47 -11.40 3.03
N GLU A 178 5.48 -12.25 2.92
CA GLU A 178 5.49 -13.62 3.37
C GLU A 178 6.25 -13.74 4.69
N TYR A 179 5.62 -14.40 5.65
CA TYR A 179 6.15 -14.64 6.98
C TYR A 179 6.51 -16.11 7.14
N ARG A 180 7.80 -16.40 7.23
CA ARG A 180 8.35 -17.77 7.30
C ARG A 180 8.48 -18.27 8.73
N THR A 181 7.47 -17.98 9.56
CA THR A 181 7.43 -18.43 10.95
C THR A 181 6.86 -19.86 11.02
N PRO A 182 7.62 -20.85 11.54
CA PRO A 182 7.12 -22.22 11.65
C PRO A 182 5.82 -22.30 12.46
N GLY A 183 4.80 -22.96 11.90
CA GLY A 183 3.50 -23.12 12.54
C GLY A 183 2.62 -21.87 12.54
N LEU A 184 2.99 -20.81 11.83
CA LEU A 184 2.14 -19.64 11.66
C LEU A 184 0.92 -19.99 10.80
N LEU A 185 -0.26 -19.59 11.29
CA LEU A 185 -1.52 -19.57 10.57
C LEU A 185 -2.16 -18.19 10.82
N LEU A 186 -2.07 -17.29 9.85
CA LEU A 186 -2.67 -15.96 9.93
C LEU A 186 -4.19 -16.00 9.73
N LEU A 187 -4.65 -16.94 8.89
CA LEU A 187 -6.06 -17.24 8.78
C LEU A 187 -6.44 -18.10 9.98
N ASP A 188 -7.32 -17.58 10.82
CA ASP A 188 -8.02 -18.38 11.81
C ASP A 188 -8.73 -19.53 11.09
N GLU A 189 -8.90 -20.69 11.75
CA GLU A 189 -10.00 -21.56 11.32
C GLU A 189 -11.28 -20.71 11.36
N PRO A 190 -12.15 -20.80 10.34
CA PRO A 190 -13.37 -20.03 10.36
C PRO A 190 -14.07 -20.30 11.69
N ALA A 191 -14.12 -19.30 12.57
CA ALA A 191 -15.16 -19.28 13.56
C ALA A 191 -16.45 -19.39 12.75
N ASP A 192 -17.38 -20.24 13.21
CA ASP A 192 -18.70 -20.48 12.64
C ASP A 192 -19.56 -19.18 12.63
N ASP A 193 -19.08 -18.13 11.98
CA ASP A 193 -19.70 -16.82 11.85
C ASP A 193 -20.53 -16.74 10.56
N TRP A 194 -20.60 -17.85 9.81
CA TRP A 194 -21.76 -18.10 8.97
C TRP A 194 -22.97 -18.22 9.89
N ASN A 195 -23.64 -17.09 10.15
CA ASN A 195 -24.96 -17.07 10.74
C ASN A 195 -26.01 -17.04 9.62
N PRO A 196 -26.53 -18.20 9.16
CA PRO A 196 -27.68 -18.26 8.26
C PRO A 196 -29.01 -18.00 8.98
N ALA A 197 -29.00 -17.61 10.27
CA ALA A 197 -30.18 -17.41 11.09
C ALA A 197 -30.17 -16.04 11.76
N THR A 198 -30.56 -15.01 11.02
CA THR A 198 -31.37 -13.94 11.61
C THR A 198 -32.78 -14.09 11.04
N PRO A 199 -33.71 -14.76 11.76
CA PRO A 199 -35.13 -14.64 11.47
C PRO A 199 -35.66 -13.23 11.80
#